data_AF-A0A9D2MTT1-F1
#
_entry.id   AF-A0A9D2MTT1-F1
#
_cell.length_a   1.000
_cell.length_b   1.000
_cell.length_c   1.000
_cell.angle_alpha   90.00
_cell.angle_beta   90.00
_cell.angle_gamma   90.00
#
_symmetry.space_group_name_H-M   'P 1'
#
loop_
_entity.id
_entity.type
_entity.pdbx_description
1 polymer ?
#
loop_
_entity_poly.entity_id
_entity_poly.type
_entity_poly.pdbx_seq_one_letter_code
_entity_poly.pdbx_strand_id
1 'polypeptide(L)'
;MEEINYFMVEEKADEGSLRRGKQPQEIGFFWREREVTLHLLPSSWFEEPDGGGKGESEGPPAPRERRRRQARKRALAGKLARYVDSRGKDPDTVWISPGLEPCFPSYRPPLPTPSLAALFWREQPFREILILWAEESFWTKEERWQEAFLDECFRDLNGLFLVGKEPGENGRLWEKLYEESGLSACSARTMPRTDGRKTAVLDLRAQKRPPAEELPPACLYLDLTSDVEKQRLLRKIRPDISYQSVRNYLDTAFKARYNAI
;
A
#
# COMPACT_ATOMS: atom_id res chain seq x y z
N MET A 1 -15.84 -13.57 0.14
CA MET A 1 -15.12 -13.09 1.33
C MET A 1 -13.77 -12.62 0.84
N GLU A 2 -13.35 -11.40 1.18
CA GLU A 2 -12.09 -10.87 0.66
C GLU A 2 -10.90 -11.42 1.45
N GLU A 3 -9.90 -11.92 0.73
CA GLU A 3 -8.69 -12.52 1.29
C GLU A 3 -7.52 -11.54 1.23
N ILE A 4 -6.72 -11.49 2.30
CA ILE A 4 -5.45 -10.75 2.34
C ILE A 4 -4.34 -11.72 2.75
N ASN A 5 -3.38 -11.93 1.85
CA ASN A 5 -2.16 -12.69 2.14
C ASN A 5 -1.03 -11.71 2.43
N TYR A 6 -0.67 -11.57 3.71
CA TYR A 6 0.27 -10.56 4.15
C TYR A 6 1.58 -11.17 4.66
N PHE A 7 2.71 -10.82 4.05
CA PHE A 7 4.03 -11.35 4.36
C PHE A 7 4.84 -10.35 5.17
N MET A 8 5.39 -10.79 6.30
CA MET A 8 6.28 -9.97 7.14
C MET A 8 7.38 -10.80 7.78
N VAL A 9 8.44 -10.13 8.23
CA VAL A 9 9.48 -10.78 9.02
C VAL A 9 8.99 -10.91 10.46
N GLU A 10 9.30 -12.04 11.08
CA GLU A 10 9.07 -12.25 12.52
C GLU A 10 9.92 -11.25 13.32
N GLU A 11 9.27 -10.33 14.05
CA GLU A 11 9.95 -9.26 14.81
C GLU A 11 10.42 -9.74 16.19
N LYS A 12 9.76 -10.75 16.79
CA LYS A 12 10.11 -11.28 18.12
C LYS A 12 10.87 -12.60 18.01
N ALA A 13 12.19 -12.53 18.16
CA ALA A 13 12.98 -13.69 18.53
C ALA A 13 12.78 -13.98 20.04
N ASP A 14 11.61 -14.49 20.43
CA ASP A 14 11.46 -15.03 21.79
C ASP A 14 12.45 -16.19 21.98
N GLU A 15 12.98 -16.41 23.19
CA GLU A 15 13.87 -17.55 23.46
C GLU A 15 13.22 -18.92 23.10
N GLY A 16 11.89 -18.96 23.01
CA GLY A 16 11.10 -20.09 22.50
C GLY A 16 11.03 -20.20 20.96
N SER A 17 11.20 -19.11 20.21
CA SER A 17 11.18 -19.13 18.73
C SER A 17 12.49 -19.65 18.13
N LEU A 18 13.60 -19.58 18.88
CA LEU A 18 14.83 -20.34 18.58
C LEU A 18 14.59 -21.85 18.40
N ARG A 19 13.52 -22.39 18.99
CA ARG A 19 13.10 -23.80 18.83
C ARG A 19 12.06 -24.03 17.71
N ARG A 20 11.33 -23.00 17.26
CA ARG A 20 10.22 -23.15 16.28
C ARG A 20 10.67 -23.25 14.81
N GLY A 21 11.94 -22.95 14.54
CA GLY A 21 12.64 -23.49 13.38
C GLY A 21 12.72 -22.58 12.16
N LYS A 22 13.50 -23.04 11.17
CA LYS A 22 13.87 -22.33 9.94
C LYS A 22 12.71 -22.17 8.93
N GLN A 23 11.47 -22.42 9.34
CA GLN A 23 10.30 -22.49 8.46
C GLN A 23 9.34 -21.33 8.73
N PRO A 24 8.66 -20.79 7.70
CA PRO A 24 7.66 -19.76 7.88
C PRO A 24 6.46 -20.25 8.69
N GLN A 25 5.88 -19.36 9.48
CA GLN A 25 4.66 -19.62 10.23
C GLN A 25 3.47 -18.92 9.54
N GLU A 26 2.31 -19.56 9.57
CA GLU A 26 1.06 -19.04 9.03
C GLU A 26 0.08 -18.81 10.17
N ILE A 27 -0.51 -17.61 10.23
CA ILE A 27 -1.52 -17.24 11.22
C ILE A 27 -2.75 -16.70 10.48
N GLY A 28 -3.83 -17.46 10.50
CA GLY A 28 -5.13 -17.04 9.97
C GLY A 28 -5.97 -16.31 11.02
N PHE A 29 -6.58 -15.19 10.66
CA PHE A 29 -7.59 -14.52 11.49
C PHE A 29 -8.55 -13.68 10.65
N PHE A 30 -9.69 -13.34 11.25
CA PHE A 30 -10.64 -12.39 10.69
C PHE A 30 -10.32 -10.98 11.15
N TRP A 31 -10.26 -10.04 10.20
CA TRP A 31 -10.06 -8.62 10.47
C TRP A 31 -10.93 -7.78 9.55
N ARG A 32 -11.82 -6.95 10.14
CA ARG A 32 -12.72 -6.05 9.41
C ARG A 32 -13.41 -6.74 8.23
N GLU A 33 -14.03 -7.91 8.49
CA GLU A 33 -14.77 -8.74 7.53
C GLU A 33 -13.91 -9.41 6.43
N ARG A 34 -12.59 -9.42 6.61
CA ARG A 34 -11.64 -10.05 5.69
C ARG A 34 -10.97 -11.23 6.35
N GLU A 35 -10.70 -12.25 5.55
CA GLU A 35 -9.86 -13.36 5.94
C GLU A 35 -8.40 -12.96 5.69
N VAL A 36 -7.61 -12.91 6.76
CA VAL A 36 -6.20 -12.52 6.69
C VAL A 36 -5.35 -13.72 7.02
N THR A 37 -4.41 -14.03 6.12
CA THR A 37 -3.32 -14.98 6.37
C THR A 37 -2.03 -14.20 6.54
N LEU A 38 -1.49 -14.16 7.76
CA LEU A 38 -0.15 -13.64 8.01
C LEU A 38 0.89 -14.74 7.79
N HIS A 39 1.81 -14.47 6.88
CA HIS A 39 2.99 -15.27 6.61
C HIS A 39 4.20 -14.65 7.32
N LEU A 40 4.57 -15.23 8.46
CA LEU A 40 5.73 -14.82 9.25
C LEU A 40 6.98 -15.52 8.73
N LEU A 41 7.89 -14.73 8.16
CA LEU A 41 9.16 -15.20 7.65
C LEU A 41 10.20 -15.18 8.78
N PRO A 42 10.96 -16.28 9.00
CA PRO A 42 11.91 -16.35 10.10
C PRO A 42 13.00 -15.29 9.97
N SER A 43 13.32 -14.59 11.06
CA SER A 43 14.43 -13.60 11.10
C SER A 43 15.76 -14.21 10.64
N SER A 44 16.00 -15.48 10.98
CA SER A 44 17.17 -16.26 10.58
C SER A 44 17.41 -16.38 9.06
N TRP A 45 16.40 -16.09 8.22
CA TRP A 45 16.59 -16.01 6.77
C TRP A 45 17.34 -14.76 6.34
N PHE A 46 17.30 -13.72 7.17
CA PHE A 46 17.83 -12.39 6.92
C PHE A 46 19.10 -12.10 7.73
N GLU A 47 19.37 -12.86 8.79
CA GLU A 47 20.58 -12.75 9.61
C GLU A 47 21.85 -13.13 8.81
N GLU A 48 22.90 -12.31 8.93
CA GLU A 48 24.24 -12.74 8.53
C GLU A 48 24.73 -13.73 9.60
N PRO A 49 25.20 -14.95 9.25
CA PRO A 49 25.76 -15.84 10.24
C PRO A 49 26.95 -15.14 10.89
N ASP A 50 26.93 -15.06 12.22
CA ASP A 50 27.99 -14.45 13.03
C ASP A 50 29.35 -14.80 12.45
N GLY A 51 29.98 -13.80 11.86
CA GLY A 51 31.39 -13.84 11.58
C GLY A 51 32.10 -13.77 12.91
N GLY A 52 32.33 -14.92 13.55
CA GLY A 52 33.35 -15.03 14.57
C GLY A 52 34.66 -14.51 13.98
N GLY A 53 35.05 -13.29 14.36
CA GLY A 53 36.23 -12.64 13.79
C GLY A 53 36.22 -11.14 14.00
N LYS A 54 36.80 -10.72 15.13
CA LYS A 54 37.32 -9.37 15.38
C LYS A 54 37.89 -8.73 14.11
N GLY A 55 37.51 -7.49 13.85
CA GLY A 55 38.16 -6.62 12.87
C GLY A 55 37.17 -5.74 12.14
N GLU A 56 36.79 -4.63 12.75
CA GLU A 56 36.36 -3.44 12.01
C GLU A 56 37.52 -3.03 11.08
N SER A 57 37.55 -3.61 9.89
CA SER A 57 38.33 -3.07 8.79
C SER A 57 37.54 -1.90 8.24
N GLU A 58 38.02 -0.68 8.45
CA GLU A 58 37.50 0.57 7.86
C GLU A 58 37.64 0.62 6.32
N GLY A 59 37.84 -0.52 5.66
CA GLY A 59 37.98 -0.64 4.21
C GLY A 59 36.73 -1.22 3.54
N PRO A 60 36.49 -0.91 2.25
CA PRO A 60 35.45 -1.58 1.48
C PRO A 60 35.62 -3.10 1.51
N PRO A 61 34.54 -3.89 1.67
CA PRO A 61 34.62 -5.34 1.81
C PRO A 61 35.29 -5.97 0.59
N ALA A 62 36.06 -7.03 0.84
CA ALA A 62 36.86 -7.68 -0.20
C ALA A 62 35.96 -8.16 -1.37
N PRO A 63 36.44 -8.17 -2.63
CA PRO A 63 35.64 -8.59 -3.78
C PRO A 63 34.96 -9.97 -3.61
N ARG A 64 35.62 -10.90 -2.90
CA ARG A 64 35.09 -12.23 -2.59
C ARG A 64 33.90 -12.17 -1.61
N GLU A 65 33.97 -11.32 -0.60
CA GLU A 65 32.87 -11.10 0.36
C GLU A 65 31.67 -10.44 -0.31
N ARG A 66 31.92 -9.45 -1.18
CA ARG A 66 30.87 -8.81 -1.99
C ARG A 66 30.12 -9.82 -2.84
N ARG A 67 30.84 -10.70 -3.56
CA ARG A 67 30.25 -11.78 -4.36
C ARG A 67 29.44 -12.75 -3.50
N ARG A 68 29.96 -13.14 -2.33
CA ARG A 68 29.26 -14.03 -1.38
C ARG A 68 27.96 -13.40 -0.85
N ARG A 69 28.00 -12.12 -0.46
CA ARG A 69 26.83 -11.35 -0.05
C ARG A 69 25.78 -11.26 -1.16
N GLN A 70 26.21 -10.98 -2.40
CA GLN A 70 25.30 -10.89 -3.53
C GLN A 70 24.65 -12.25 -3.87
N ALA A 71 25.42 -13.34 -3.85
CA ALA A 71 24.90 -14.69 -4.07
C ALA A 71 23.86 -15.07 -3.00
N ARG A 72 24.12 -14.74 -1.73
CA ARG A 72 23.17 -14.93 -0.63
C ARG A 72 21.87 -14.14 -0.82
N LYS A 73 21.97 -12.85 -1.17
CA LYS A 73 20.78 -12.03 -1.47
C LYS A 73 19.94 -12.63 -2.60
N ARG A 74 20.58 -13.13 -3.67
CA ARG A 74 19.88 -13.81 -4.77
C ARG A 74 19.23 -15.11 -4.33
N ALA A 75 19.92 -15.92 -3.51
CA ALA A 75 19.37 -17.16 -2.98
C ALA A 75 18.17 -16.92 -2.06
N LEU A 76 18.25 -15.90 -1.20
CA LEU A 76 17.15 -15.47 -0.34
C LEU A 76 15.96 -14.98 -1.16
N ALA A 77 16.18 -14.08 -2.13
CA ALA A 77 15.14 -13.60 -3.02
C ALA A 77 14.45 -14.74 -3.78
N GLY A 78 15.21 -15.71 -4.31
CA GLY A 78 14.64 -16.88 -4.99
C GLY A 78 13.94 -17.87 -4.05
N LYS A 79 14.33 -17.94 -2.78
CA LYS A 79 13.61 -18.71 -1.75
C LYS A 79 12.28 -18.04 -1.41
N LEU A 80 12.30 -16.72 -1.24
CA LEU A 80 11.14 -15.91 -0.92
C LEU A 80 10.12 -15.89 -2.05
N ALA A 81 10.54 -15.66 -3.29
CA ALA A 81 9.67 -15.71 -4.46
C ALA A 81 8.92 -17.05 -4.55
N ARG A 82 9.65 -18.17 -4.47
CA ARG A 82 9.02 -19.51 -4.47
C ARG A 82 8.03 -19.71 -3.32
N TYR A 83 8.32 -19.18 -2.13
CA TYR A 83 7.41 -19.29 -1.00
C TYR A 83 6.15 -18.44 -1.23
N VAL A 84 6.29 -17.19 -1.65
CA VAL A 84 5.17 -16.31 -1.99
C VAL A 84 4.33 -16.93 -3.11
N ASP A 85 4.95 -17.38 -4.21
CA ASP A 85 4.25 -18.00 -5.35
C ASP A 85 3.51 -19.28 -4.94
N SER A 86 4.03 -20.04 -3.96
CA SER A 86 3.37 -21.24 -3.47
C SER A 86 2.14 -20.98 -2.60
N ARG A 87 1.97 -19.74 -2.11
CA ARG A 87 0.92 -19.35 -1.15
C ARG A 87 -0.06 -18.33 -1.74
N GLY A 88 0.42 -17.43 -2.58
CA GLY A 88 -0.40 -16.52 -3.37
C GLY A 88 -1.10 -17.28 -4.49
N LYS A 89 -2.30 -17.78 -4.22
CA LYS A 89 -3.17 -18.35 -5.27
C LYS A 89 -3.58 -17.29 -6.30
N ASP A 90 -3.68 -16.04 -5.84
CA ASP A 90 -3.99 -14.86 -6.65
C ASP A 90 -2.99 -13.72 -6.32
N PRO A 91 -2.19 -13.24 -7.30
CA PRO A 91 -1.29 -12.11 -7.13
C PRO A 91 -1.96 -10.86 -6.56
N ASP A 92 -3.26 -10.66 -6.83
CA ASP A 92 -4.00 -9.47 -6.40
C ASP A 92 -4.32 -9.45 -4.90
N THR A 93 -3.99 -10.52 -4.19
CA THR A 93 -4.19 -10.65 -2.73
C THR A 93 -2.89 -10.54 -1.93
N VAL A 94 -1.73 -10.42 -2.60
CA VAL A 94 -0.41 -10.52 -1.98
C VAL A 94 0.12 -9.16 -1.55
N TRP A 95 0.21 -8.97 -0.23
CA TRP A 95 0.76 -7.79 0.41
C TRP A 95 2.06 -8.14 1.14
N ILE A 96 3.08 -7.30 1.03
CA ILE A 96 4.33 -7.48 1.77
C ILE A 96 4.60 -6.28 2.67
N SER A 97 5.19 -6.54 3.84
CA SER A 97 5.72 -5.48 4.69
C SER A 97 6.82 -4.69 3.99
N PRO A 98 6.97 -3.38 4.27
CA PRO A 98 8.00 -2.54 3.64
C PRO A 98 9.43 -3.09 3.80
N GLY A 99 9.72 -3.79 4.91
CA GLY A 99 11.04 -4.40 5.15
C GLY A 99 11.42 -5.51 4.17
N LEU A 100 10.43 -6.14 3.52
CA LEU A 100 10.66 -7.20 2.54
C LEU A 100 10.89 -6.69 1.12
N GLU A 101 10.54 -5.45 0.83
CA GLU A 101 10.61 -4.87 -0.52
C GLU A 101 11.98 -5.01 -1.20
N PRO A 102 13.13 -4.83 -0.52
CA PRO A 102 14.45 -5.05 -1.14
C PRO A 102 14.67 -6.48 -1.65
N CYS A 103 13.91 -7.45 -1.14
CA CYS A 103 13.97 -8.85 -1.56
C CYS A 103 13.10 -9.14 -2.79
N PHE A 104 12.17 -8.24 -3.13
CA PHE A 104 11.23 -8.38 -4.25
C PHE A 104 11.25 -7.14 -5.16
N PRO A 105 12.32 -6.91 -5.92
CA PRO A 105 12.44 -5.71 -6.78
C PRO A 105 11.36 -5.62 -7.88
N SER A 106 10.78 -6.76 -8.26
CA SER A 106 9.68 -6.84 -9.23
C SER A 106 8.29 -6.75 -8.60
N TYR A 107 8.20 -6.71 -7.27
CA TYR A 107 6.92 -6.62 -6.57
C TYR A 107 6.18 -5.34 -6.98
N ARG A 108 4.88 -5.50 -7.21
CA ARG A 108 3.94 -4.40 -7.40
C ARG A 108 2.82 -4.64 -6.40
N PRO A 109 2.53 -3.68 -5.50
CA PRO A 109 1.39 -3.81 -4.64
C PRO A 109 0.12 -3.97 -5.48
N PRO A 110 -0.78 -4.87 -5.09
CA PRO A 110 -2.04 -5.02 -5.81
C PRO A 110 -2.92 -3.80 -5.57
N LEU A 111 -3.82 -3.53 -6.52
CA LEU A 111 -4.86 -2.53 -6.30
C LEU A 111 -5.81 -3.06 -5.23
N PRO A 112 -6.10 -2.31 -4.14
CA PRO A 112 -7.03 -2.78 -3.13
C PRO A 112 -8.43 -2.98 -3.72
N THR A 113 -9.20 -3.89 -3.14
CA THR A 113 -10.64 -3.98 -3.40
C THR A 113 -11.32 -2.64 -3.05
N PRO A 114 -12.48 -2.31 -3.66
CA PRO A 114 -13.20 -1.08 -3.34
C PRO A 114 -13.50 -0.92 -1.85
N SER A 115 -13.93 -2.00 -1.21
CA SER A 115 -14.26 -2.03 0.21
C SER A 115 -13.01 -1.85 1.10
N LEU A 116 -11.83 -2.33 0.68
CA LEU A 116 -10.58 -2.12 1.42
C LEU A 116 -10.11 -0.67 1.26
N ALA A 117 -10.24 -0.10 0.06
CA ALA A 117 -9.98 1.31 -0.17
C ALA A 117 -10.94 2.20 0.64
N ALA A 118 -12.23 1.82 0.76
CA ALA A 118 -13.22 2.51 1.56
C ALA A 118 -12.93 2.43 3.06
N LEU A 119 -12.55 1.25 3.56
CA LEU A 119 -12.05 1.09 4.93
C LEU A 119 -10.83 1.97 5.17
N PHE A 120 -9.86 1.93 4.25
CA PHE A 120 -8.65 2.74 4.34
C PHE A 120 -8.98 4.23 4.40
N TRP A 121 -9.87 4.72 3.53
CA TRP A 121 -10.40 6.09 3.52
C TRP A 121 -11.00 6.50 4.86
N ARG A 122 -11.96 5.71 5.38
CA ARG A 122 -12.72 6.04 6.61
C ARG A 122 -11.85 6.07 7.86
N GLU A 123 -10.75 5.35 7.89
CA GLU A 123 -9.83 5.30 9.02
C GLU A 123 -8.79 6.44 8.99
N GLN A 124 -8.87 7.34 8.01
CA GLN A 124 -8.03 8.55 7.96
C GLN A 124 -8.69 9.74 8.67
N PRO A 125 -7.91 10.76 9.07
CA PRO A 125 -8.48 12.04 9.49
C PRO A 125 -9.42 12.60 8.43
N PHE A 126 -10.65 12.90 8.82
CA PHE A 126 -11.70 13.33 7.91
C PHE A 126 -11.29 14.56 7.07
N ARG A 127 -11.73 14.55 5.81
CA ARG A 127 -11.53 15.59 4.81
C ARG A 127 -12.84 15.79 4.06
N GLU A 128 -13.32 17.02 4.03
CA GLU A 128 -14.60 17.39 3.41
C GLU A 128 -14.56 17.27 1.88
N ILE A 129 -13.38 17.35 1.27
CA ILE A 129 -13.20 17.28 -0.18
C ILE A 129 -12.40 16.03 -0.52
N LEU A 130 -12.99 15.17 -1.36
CA LEU A 130 -12.31 14.01 -1.93
C LEU A 130 -11.97 14.28 -3.41
N ILE A 131 -10.69 14.10 -3.75
CA ILE A 131 -10.23 14.06 -5.13
C ILE A 131 -9.87 12.62 -5.45
N LEU A 132 -10.65 11.97 -6.30
CA LEU A 132 -10.38 10.65 -6.85
C LEU A 132 -9.57 10.82 -8.14
N TRP A 133 -8.28 10.47 -8.10
CA TRP A 133 -7.36 10.72 -9.20
C TRP A 133 -6.90 9.44 -9.88
N ALA A 134 -7.27 9.28 -11.14
CA ALA A 134 -6.96 8.10 -11.93
C ALA A 134 -6.61 8.46 -13.39
N GLU A 135 -6.11 7.49 -14.14
CA GLU A 135 -5.87 7.65 -15.58
C GLU A 135 -7.18 7.49 -16.37
N GLU A 136 -7.25 8.01 -17.60
CA GLU A 136 -8.46 7.96 -18.44
C GLU A 136 -9.03 6.53 -18.59
N SER A 137 -8.13 5.55 -18.74
CA SER A 137 -8.47 4.13 -18.87
C SER A 137 -9.14 3.51 -17.63
N PHE A 138 -8.99 4.13 -16.46
CA PHE A 138 -9.67 3.71 -15.24
C PHE A 138 -11.17 4.04 -15.31
N TRP A 139 -11.53 5.14 -15.97
CA TRP A 139 -12.90 5.62 -16.07
C TRP A 139 -13.71 4.95 -17.18
N THR A 140 -13.05 4.37 -18.18
CA THR A 140 -13.71 3.77 -19.36
C THR A 140 -13.87 2.25 -19.27
N LYS A 141 -13.20 1.58 -18.31
CA LYS A 141 -13.45 0.17 -18.02
C LYS A 141 -14.80 0.05 -17.31
N GLU A 142 -15.70 -0.73 -17.89
CA GLU A 142 -17.07 -1.02 -17.41
C GLU A 142 -17.15 -1.00 -15.87
N GLU A 143 -17.75 0.08 -15.36
CA GLU A 143 -17.57 0.65 -14.03
C GLU A 143 -18.07 -0.30 -12.93
N ARG A 144 -17.17 -0.75 -12.05
CA ARG A 144 -17.56 -1.40 -10.79
C ARG A 144 -16.71 -0.97 -9.61
N TRP A 145 -15.43 -0.70 -9.82
CA TRP A 145 -14.54 -0.39 -8.70
C TRP A 145 -14.88 0.96 -8.07
N GLN A 146 -14.93 2.03 -8.88
CA GLN A 146 -15.20 3.39 -8.39
C GLN A 146 -16.62 3.54 -7.86
N GLU A 147 -17.59 2.86 -8.47
CA GLU A 147 -18.97 2.87 -7.99
C GLU A 147 -19.08 2.23 -6.62
N ALA A 148 -18.53 1.01 -6.47
CA ALA A 148 -18.53 0.30 -5.21
C ALA A 148 -17.75 1.04 -4.12
N PHE A 149 -16.63 1.68 -4.47
CA PHE A 149 -15.86 2.50 -3.53
C PHE A 149 -16.67 3.73 -3.09
N LEU A 150 -17.25 4.46 -4.05
CA LEU A 150 -17.98 5.68 -3.74
C LEU A 150 -19.23 5.41 -2.90
N ASP A 151 -19.97 4.34 -3.20
CA ASP A 151 -21.18 3.91 -2.45
C ASP A 151 -20.91 3.80 -0.93
N GLU A 152 -19.68 3.47 -0.56
CA GLU A 152 -19.22 3.36 0.83
C GLU A 152 -18.63 4.65 1.44
N CYS A 153 -18.33 5.66 0.63
CA CYS A 153 -17.48 6.80 1.02
C CYS A 153 -18.12 8.19 0.86
N PHE A 154 -19.24 8.33 0.14
CA PHE A 154 -19.77 9.64 -0.23
C PHE A 154 -20.52 10.35 0.90
N ARG A 155 -21.05 9.61 1.88
CA ARG A 155 -21.71 10.18 3.06
C ARG A 155 -20.69 11.05 3.78
N ASP A 156 -21.04 12.31 4.02
CA ASP A 156 -20.23 13.36 4.66
C ASP A 156 -19.28 14.16 3.76
N LEU A 157 -19.17 13.89 2.46
CA LEU A 157 -18.39 14.76 1.56
C LEU A 157 -19.13 16.07 1.26
N ASN A 158 -18.38 17.18 1.20
CA ASN A 158 -18.83 18.48 0.69
C ASN A 158 -18.37 18.74 -0.75
N GLY A 159 -17.44 17.94 -1.27
CA GLY A 159 -16.99 18.03 -2.65
C GLY A 159 -16.32 16.75 -3.14
N LEU A 160 -16.66 16.33 -4.35
CA LEU A 160 -16.06 15.18 -5.02
C LEU A 160 -15.54 15.58 -6.40
N PHE A 161 -14.25 15.36 -6.63
CA PHE A 161 -13.61 15.62 -7.91
C PHE A 161 -13.07 14.33 -8.52
N LEU A 162 -13.37 14.09 -9.79
CA LEU A 162 -12.89 12.95 -10.57
C LEU A 162 -11.86 13.45 -11.55
N VAL A 163 -10.59 13.26 -11.23
CA VAL A 163 -9.48 13.82 -12.00
C VAL A 163 -8.96 12.77 -12.98
N GLY A 164 -8.83 13.18 -14.25
CA GLY A 164 -8.44 12.32 -15.37
C GLY A 164 -9.63 11.70 -16.11
N LYS A 165 -10.86 12.04 -15.72
CA LYS A 165 -12.09 11.70 -16.45
C LYS A 165 -12.43 12.80 -17.44
N GLU A 166 -12.78 12.45 -18.67
CA GLU A 166 -13.26 13.42 -19.65
C GLU A 166 -14.54 14.12 -19.14
N PRO A 167 -14.61 15.45 -19.16
CA PRO A 167 -15.83 16.18 -18.81
C PRO A 167 -16.95 15.82 -19.79
N GLY A 168 -18.07 15.29 -19.30
CA GLY A 168 -19.17 14.82 -20.13
C GLY A 168 -20.41 14.48 -19.32
N GLU A 169 -21.41 13.88 -19.97
CA GLU A 169 -22.67 13.50 -19.32
C GLU A 169 -22.41 12.54 -18.15
N ASN A 170 -22.91 12.96 -16.99
CA ASN A 170 -22.85 12.22 -15.75
C ASN A 170 -23.74 10.96 -15.89
N GLY A 171 -23.13 9.78 -16.03
CA GLY A 171 -23.85 8.49 -15.96
C GLY A 171 -24.64 8.26 -14.66
N ARG A 172 -25.43 7.17 -14.63
CA ARG A 172 -26.43 6.87 -13.57
C ARG A 172 -25.92 6.93 -12.12
N LEU A 173 -24.66 6.56 -11.86
CA LEU A 173 -24.07 6.65 -10.53
C LEU A 173 -24.12 8.08 -9.98
N TRP A 174 -23.88 9.08 -10.82
CA TRP A 174 -23.76 10.47 -10.41
C TRP A 174 -25.11 11.10 -10.11
N GLU A 175 -26.13 10.72 -10.89
CA GLU A 175 -27.52 11.05 -10.58
C GLU A 175 -27.90 10.49 -9.21
N LYS A 176 -27.62 9.20 -8.96
CA LYS A 176 -27.83 8.56 -7.65
C LYS A 176 -27.09 9.29 -6.53
N LEU A 177 -25.80 9.57 -6.70
CA LEU A 177 -24.99 10.28 -5.69
C LEU A 177 -25.59 11.65 -5.35
N TYR A 178 -25.98 12.41 -6.37
CA TYR A 178 -26.58 13.72 -6.18
C TYR A 178 -27.95 13.62 -5.49
N GLU A 179 -28.81 12.68 -5.90
CA GLU A 179 -30.12 12.45 -5.29
C GLU A 179 -30.02 12.02 -3.82
N GLU A 180 -29.08 11.13 -3.49
CA GLU A 180 -28.95 10.57 -2.14
C GLU A 180 -28.22 11.48 -1.15
N SER A 181 -27.30 12.32 -1.62
CA SER A 181 -26.43 13.11 -0.74
C SER A 181 -26.40 14.61 -1.00
N GLY A 182 -26.97 15.07 -2.12
CA GLY A 182 -26.81 16.45 -2.58
C GLY A 182 -25.39 16.80 -3.03
N LEU A 183 -24.47 15.82 -3.07
CA LEU A 183 -23.07 16.02 -3.44
C LEU A 183 -22.95 16.27 -4.94
N SER A 184 -22.41 17.42 -5.31
CA SER A 184 -22.02 17.69 -6.69
C SER A 184 -20.66 17.02 -6.97
N ALA A 185 -20.65 16.07 -7.91
CA ALA A 185 -19.43 15.50 -8.44
C ALA A 185 -18.97 16.28 -9.68
N CYS A 186 -17.68 16.61 -9.76
CA CYS A 186 -17.09 17.33 -10.89
C CYS A 186 -16.03 16.47 -11.58
N SER A 187 -16.21 16.19 -12.86
CA SER A 187 -15.16 15.60 -13.71
C SER A 187 -14.21 16.69 -14.19
N ALA A 188 -12.90 16.47 -14.03
CA ALA A 188 -11.86 17.42 -14.40
C ALA A 188 -10.68 16.71 -15.06
N ARG A 189 -10.07 17.35 -16.07
CA ARG A 189 -8.83 16.83 -16.68
C ARG A 189 -7.59 17.03 -15.81
N THR A 190 -7.61 18.07 -14.97
CA THR A 190 -6.47 18.48 -14.13
C THR A 190 -6.88 18.64 -12.67
N MET A 191 -5.88 18.68 -11.78
CA MET A 191 -6.11 18.83 -10.35
C MET A 191 -6.84 20.15 -10.02
N PRO A 192 -7.99 20.11 -9.32
CA PRO A 192 -8.72 21.32 -8.96
C PRO A 192 -7.99 22.09 -7.85
N ARG A 193 -8.16 23.42 -7.85
CA ARG A 193 -7.72 24.27 -6.74
C ARG A 193 -8.69 24.14 -5.59
N THR A 194 -8.18 23.73 -4.43
CA THR A 194 -8.96 23.45 -3.22
C THR A 194 -8.27 24.00 -1.97
N ASP A 195 -9.03 24.16 -0.88
CA ASP A 195 -8.47 24.41 0.45
C ASP A 195 -7.85 23.12 0.97
N GLY A 196 -6.59 22.90 0.61
CA GLY A 196 -5.98 21.58 0.69
C GLY A 196 -5.98 20.94 2.09
N ARG A 197 -6.08 21.72 3.19
CA ARG A 197 -6.25 21.17 4.56
C ARG A 197 -7.54 20.37 4.73
N LYS A 198 -8.59 20.72 3.99
CA LYS A 198 -9.87 20.01 3.93
C LYS A 198 -9.91 18.96 2.84
N THR A 199 -8.83 18.80 2.08
CA THR A 199 -8.79 17.96 0.90
C THR A 199 -7.99 16.69 1.15
N ALA A 200 -8.55 15.59 0.68
CA ALA A 200 -7.81 14.38 0.44
C ALA A 200 -7.68 14.11 -1.06
N VAL A 201 -6.50 13.65 -1.45
CA VAL A 201 -6.22 13.16 -2.80
C VAL A 201 -6.03 11.67 -2.70
N LEU A 202 -6.93 10.90 -3.31
CA LEU A 202 -6.85 9.46 -3.41
C LEU A 202 -6.32 9.10 -4.80
N ASP A 203 -5.10 8.58 -4.85
CA ASP A 203 -4.33 8.36 -6.08
C ASP A 203 -4.33 6.89 -6.49
N LEU A 204 -4.89 6.64 -7.67
CA LEU A 204 -4.99 5.35 -8.34
C LEU A 204 -4.00 5.20 -9.50
N ARG A 205 -3.20 6.23 -9.80
CA ARG A 205 -2.33 6.21 -10.97
C ARG A 205 -1.09 5.38 -10.72
N ALA A 206 -0.68 4.57 -11.69
CA ALA A 206 0.56 3.80 -11.63
C ALA A 206 1.84 4.65 -11.82
N GLN A 207 1.69 5.97 -11.95
CA GLN A 207 2.81 6.90 -12.16
C GLN A 207 3.68 7.04 -10.92
N LYS A 208 4.97 6.72 -11.04
CA LYS A 208 5.91 6.75 -9.91
C LYS A 208 6.21 8.15 -9.37
N ARG A 209 6.05 9.17 -10.21
CA ARG A 209 6.29 10.57 -9.85
C ARG A 209 4.96 11.28 -9.63
N PRO A 210 4.62 11.66 -8.39
CA PRO A 210 3.47 12.51 -8.16
C PRO A 210 3.79 13.93 -8.68
N PRO A 211 2.89 14.59 -9.43
CA PRO A 211 3.12 15.95 -9.90
C PRO A 211 2.87 16.90 -8.72
N ALA A 212 3.92 17.06 -7.92
CA ALA A 212 3.88 17.71 -6.62
C ALA A 212 3.45 19.18 -6.66
N GLU A 213 3.61 19.85 -7.81
CA GLU A 213 3.19 21.24 -8.00
C GLU A 213 1.68 21.37 -8.16
N GLU A 214 1.02 20.34 -8.69
CA GLU A 214 -0.43 20.34 -8.91
C GLU A 214 -1.21 20.00 -7.64
N LEU A 215 -0.58 19.29 -6.70
CA LEU A 215 -1.25 18.81 -5.49
C LEU A 215 -1.68 19.96 -4.57
N PRO A 216 -2.91 19.89 -4.00
CA PRO A 216 -3.38 20.90 -3.05
C PRO A 216 -2.43 21.07 -1.84
N PRO A 217 -2.33 22.28 -1.27
CA PRO A 217 -1.45 22.55 -0.13
C PRO A 217 -1.89 21.80 1.13
N ALA A 218 -0.96 21.16 1.85
CA ALA A 218 -1.22 20.44 3.10
C ALA A 218 -2.32 19.37 3.02
N CYS A 219 -2.55 18.79 1.83
CA CYS A 219 -3.55 17.75 1.65
C CYS A 219 -3.16 16.43 2.31
N LEU A 220 -4.18 15.61 2.54
CA LEU A 220 -4.01 14.19 2.85
C LEU A 220 -3.86 13.42 1.54
N TYR A 221 -2.67 12.89 1.27
CA TYR A 221 -2.37 12.09 0.09
C TYR A 221 -2.51 10.60 0.43
N LEU A 222 -3.47 9.94 -0.21
CA LEU A 222 -3.81 8.53 -0.03
C LEU A 222 -3.40 7.75 -1.27
N ASP A 223 -2.32 6.99 -1.15
CA ASP A 223 -1.76 6.20 -2.24
C ASP A 223 -2.31 4.76 -2.22
N LEU A 224 -3.21 4.45 -3.16
CA LEU A 224 -3.76 3.10 -3.29
C LEU A 224 -2.82 2.13 -4.01
N THR A 225 -1.87 2.65 -4.80
CA THR A 225 -0.83 1.85 -5.47
C THR A 225 0.33 1.48 -4.55
N SER A 226 0.43 2.16 -3.40
CA SER A 226 1.48 1.95 -2.39
C SER A 226 2.91 2.00 -2.97
N ASP A 227 3.17 2.93 -3.90
CA ASP A 227 4.48 3.09 -4.53
C ASP A 227 5.43 3.87 -3.60
N VAL A 228 6.53 3.24 -3.20
CA VAL A 228 7.53 3.84 -2.31
C VAL A 228 8.21 5.07 -2.89
N GLU A 229 8.35 5.16 -4.21
CA GLU A 229 8.98 6.32 -4.82
C GLU A 229 8.07 7.54 -4.67
N LYS A 230 6.74 7.38 -4.69
CA LYS A 230 5.81 8.48 -4.37
C LYS A 230 6.01 8.98 -2.95
N GLN A 231 6.05 8.07 -1.97
CA GLN A 231 6.30 8.43 -0.58
C GLN A 231 7.62 9.19 -0.41
N ARG A 232 8.70 8.64 -0.97
CA ARG A 232 10.05 9.20 -0.87
C ARG A 232 10.12 10.58 -1.51
N LEU A 233 9.53 10.75 -2.70
CA LEU A 233 9.53 12.02 -3.42
C LEU A 233 8.70 13.06 -2.69
N LEU A 234 7.47 12.74 -2.27
CA LEU A 234 6.60 13.69 -1.56
C LEU A 234 7.22 14.17 -0.25
N ARG A 235 7.78 13.26 0.55
CA ARG A 235 8.50 13.66 1.78
C ARG A 235 9.66 14.61 1.53
N LYS A 236 10.31 14.50 0.36
CA LYS A 236 11.44 15.37 -0.01
C LYS A 236 10.98 16.73 -0.55
N ILE A 237 9.95 16.77 -1.37
CA ILE A 237 9.58 17.97 -2.16
C ILE A 237 8.34 18.71 -1.63
N ARG A 238 7.47 18.03 -0.88
CA ARG A 238 6.22 18.55 -0.32
C ARG A 238 6.02 18.03 1.12
N PRO A 239 6.88 18.45 2.07
CA PRO A 239 6.80 18.00 3.46
C PRO A 239 5.51 18.46 4.17
N ASP A 240 4.78 19.39 3.59
CA ASP A 240 3.46 19.83 4.05
C ASP A 240 2.36 18.77 3.84
N ILE A 241 2.55 17.86 2.87
CA ILE A 241 1.57 16.82 2.55
C ILE A 241 1.65 15.66 3.53
N SER A 242 0.49 15.26 4.06
CA SER A 242 0.36 14.06 4.87
C SER A 242 0.20 12.84 3.97
N TYR A 243 1.24 12.02 3.81
CA TYR A 243 1.20 10.81 2.98
C TYR A 243 0.81 9.58 3.80
N GLN A 244 -0.17 8.83 3.29
CA GLN A 244 -0.51 7.48 3.76
C GLN A 244 -0.72 6.56 2.55
N SER A 245 -0.37 5.28 2.69
CA SER A 245 -0.67 4.26 1.70
C SER A 245 -1.40 3.07 2.32
N VAL A 246 -2.11 2.31 1.49
CA VAL A 246 -2.80 1.09 1.92
C VAL A 246 -1.81 0.12 2.55
N ARG A 247 -0.63 -0.06 1.94
CA ARG A 247 0.41 -0.94 2.48
C ARG A 247 0.88 -0.49 3.87
N ASN A 248 1.06 0.81 4.10
CA ASN A 248 1.46 1.32 5.43
C ASN A 248 0.35 1.13 6.46
N TYR A 249 -0.91 1.29 6.05
CA TYR A 249 -2.07 1.04 6.90
C TYR A 249 -2.16 -0.43 7.30
N LEU A 250 -2.04 -1.36 6.33
CA LEU A 250 -2.03 -2.80 6.59
C LEU A 250 -0.83 -3.23 7.46
N ASP A 251 0.37 -2.70 7.20
CA ASP A 251 1.57 -2.96 8.02
C ASP A 251 1.34 -2.59 9.49
N THR A 252 0.76 -1.41 9.73
CA THR A 252 0.44 -0.95 11.08
C THR A 252 -0.60 -1.84 11.75
N ALA A 253 -1.70 -2.15 11.04
CA ALA A 253 -2.79 -2.97 11.58
C ALA A 253 -2.33 -4.39 11.92
N PHE A 254 -1.55 -5.01 11.04
CA PHE A 254 -1.14 -6.41 11.21
C PHE A 254 0.03 -6.59 12.16
N LYS A 255 0.95 -5.61 12.25
CA LYS A 255 1.94 -5.61 13.34
C LYS A 255 1.28 -5.45 14.70
N ALA A 256 0.30 -4.55 14.82
CA ALA A 256 -0.46 -4.41 16.07
C ALA A 256 -1.17 -5.72 16.42
N ARG A 257 -1.78 -6.40 15.43
CA ARG A 257 -2.42 -7.70 15.64
C ARG A 257 -1.42 -8.79 16.04
N TYR A 258 -0.30 -8.91 15.33
CA TYR A 258 0.76 -9.88 15.63
C TYR A 258 1.31 -9.69 17.05
N ASN A 259 1.52 -8.45 17.48
CA ASN A 259 2.01 -8.15 18.82
C ASN A 259 1.00 -8.45 19.95
N ALA A 260 -0.28 -8.60 19.62
CA ALA A 260 -1.35 -8.91 20.56
C ALA A 260 -1.71 -10.41 20.60
N ILE A 261 -1.02 -11.25 19.82
CA ILE A 261 -1.10 -12.72 19.85
C ILE A 261 0.01 -13.24 20.76
#